data_AF-A0A6B2T0F1-F1
#
_entry.id   AF-A0A6B2T0F1-F1
#
_cell.length_a   1.000
_cell.length_b   1.000
_cell.length_c   1.000
_cell.angle_alpha   90.00
_cell.angle_beta   90.00
_cell.angle_gamma   90.00
#
_symmetry.space_group_name_H-M   'P 1'
#
loop_
_entity.id
_entity.type
_entity.pdbx_description
1 polymer ?
#
loop_
_entity_poly.entity_id
_entity_poly.type
_entity_poly.pdbx_seq_one_letter_code
_entity_poly.pdbx_strand_id
1 'polypeptide(L)'
;AADPGGPLAELVARNAATVPAYGEDLNLAGALHLTAVSAGSDGPPAPPHEPVERPDTAREFTAFMTGPARVLGLVGDPGTGRTTELAALAARRA
;
A
#
# COMPACT_ATOMS: atom_id res chain seq x y z
N ALA A 1 3.44 34.41 -26.71
CA ALA A 1 3.41 33.31 -25.71
C ALA A 1 4.48 32.29 -26.10
N ALA A 2 5.09 31.60 -25.13
CA ALA A 2 6.00 30.50 -25.45
C ALA A 2 5.25 29.43 -26.26
N ASP A 3 5.90 28.86 -27.28
CA ASP A 3 5.35 27.75 -28.05
C ASP A 3 5.13 26.54 -27.11
N PRO A 4 3.87 26.13 -26.87
CA PRO A 4 3.58 25.03 -25.95
C PRO A 4 4.11 23.67 -26.43
N GLY A 5 4.51 23.55 -27.70
CA GLY A 5 5.21 22.39 -28.26
C GLY A 5 6.68 22.66 -28.58
N GLY A 6 7.22 23.80 -28.16
CA GLY A 6 8.57 24.21 -28.54
C GLY A 6 9.67 23.45 -27.78
N PRO A 7 10.95 23.66 -28.14
CA PRO A 7 12.09 22.96 -27.55
C PRO A 7 12.19 23.05 -26.02
N LEU A 8 11.68 24.13 -25.43
CA LEU A 8 11.63 24.29 -23.97
C LEU A 8 10.60 23.35 -23.34
N ALA A 9 9.43 23.17 -23.95
CA ALA A 9 8.40 22.27 -23.45
C ALA A 9 8.88 20.81 -23.49
N GLU A 10 9.57 20.41 -24.56
CA GLU A 10 10.21 19.09 -24.67
C GLU A 10 11.28 18.86 -23.59
N LEU A 11 12.12 19.86 -23.34
CA LEU A 11 13.13 19.80 -22.28
C LEU A 11 12.49 19.65 -20.90
N VAL A 12 11.45 20.43 -20.61
CA VAL A 12 10.72 20.36 -19.34
C VAL A 12 10.05 19.00 -19.16
N ALA A 13 9.40 18.46 -20.20
CA ALA A 13 8.79 17.14 -20.16
C ALA A 13 9.82 16.02 -19.89
N ARG A 14 10.98 16.08 -20.56
CA ARG A 14 12.07 15.13 -20.32
C ARG A 14 12.63 15.25 -18.89
N ASN A 15 12.83 16.47 -18.40
CA ASN A 15 13.32 16.69 -17.05
C ASN A 15 12.30 16.22 -15.99
N ALA A 16 11.01 16.44 -16.22
CA ALA A 16 9.95 15.99 -15.29
C ALA A 16 9.89 14.46 -15.13
N ALA A 17 10.41 13.71 -16.11
CA ALA A 17 10.49 12.26 -16.05
C ALA A 17 11.73 11.73 -15.30
N THR A 18 12.75 12.56 -15.06
CA THR A 18 14.04 12.11 -14.50
C THR A 18 14.51 12.88 -13.27
N VAL A 19 14.01 14.10 -13.05
CA VAL A 19 14.38 14.98 -11.94
C VAL A 19 13.17 15.16 -11.01
N PRO A 20 13.22 14.64 -9.78
CA PRO A 20 12.11 14.74 -8.83
C PRO A 20 11.74 16.18 -8.47
N ALA A 21 10.44 16.47 -8.52
CA ALA A 21 9.82 17.66 -7.91
C ALA A 21 8.71 17.23 -6.95
N TYR A 22 8.43 18.05 -5.93
CA TYR A 22 7.54 17.72 -4.82
C TYR A 22 6.60 18.89 -4.50
N GLY A 23 5.63 18.66 -3.60
CA GLY A 23 4.67 19.68 -3.18
C GLY A 23 3.65 19.95 -4.28
N GLU A 24 3.36 21.23 -4.53
CA GLU A 24 2.44 21.65 -5.61
C GLU A 24 2.98 21.32 -7.02
N ASP A 25 4.30 21.17 -7.14
CA ASP A 25 4.99 20.85 -8.39
C ASP A 25 5.26 19.34 -8.55
N LEU A 26 4.52 18.48 -7.83
CA LEU A 26 4.71 17.03 -7.88
C LEU A 26 4.68 16.52 -9.33
N ASN A 27 5.81 15.95 -9.77
CA ASN A 27 5.98 15.39 -11.10
C ASN A 27 6.13 13.86 -11.07
N LEU A 28 6.21 13.24 -12.26
CA LEU A 28 6.34 11.79 -12.40
C LEU A 28 7.57 11.24 -11.66
N ALA A 29 8.73 11.87 -11.83
CA ALA A 29 9.96 11.46 -11.14
C ALA A 29 9.81 11.54 -9.61
N GLY A 30 9.13 12.57 -9.10
CA GLY A 30 8.81 12.75 -7.68
C GLY A 30 7.88 11.67 -7.14
N ALA A 31 6.83 11.33 -7.88
CA ALA A 31 5.89 10.27 -7.50
C ALA A 31 6.57 8.89 -7.44
N LEU A 32 7.42 8.58 -8.42
CA LEU A 32 8.19 7.34 -8.45
C LEU A 32 9.19 7.27 -7.29
N HIS A 33 9.89 8.38 -7.03
CA HIS A 33 10.84 8.44 -5.92
C HIS A 33 10.15 8.28 -4.56
N LEU A 34 9.05 9.01 -4.30
CA LEU A 34 8.27 8.86 -3.08
C LEU A 34 7.80 7.41 -2.88
N THR A 35 7.28 6.79 -3.94
CA THR A 35 6.84 5.39 -3.90
C THR A 35 7.99 4.44 -3.51
N ALA A 36 9.16 4.61 -4.12
CA ALA A 36 10.32 3.78 -3.83
C ALA A 36 10.77 3.93 -2.36
N VAL A 37 10.79 5.16 -1.84
CA VAL A 37 11.16 5.43 -0.43
C VAL A 37 10.11 4.89 0.54
N SER A 38 8.81 5.06 0.24
CA SER A 38 7.74 4.54 1.08
C SER A 38 7.72 3.01 1.12
N ALA A 39 7.87 2.35 -0.03
CA ALA A 39 7.94 0.88 -0.09
C ALA A 39 9.18 0.34 0.64
N GLY A 40 10.32 1.04 0.59
CA GLY A 40 11.52 0.67 1.35
C GLY A 40 11.38 0.89 2.87
N SER A 41 10.42 1.69 3.31
CA SER A 41 10.19 2.01 4.72
C SER A 41 9.35 0.96 5.46
N ASP A 42 8.68 0.04 4.76
CA ASP A 42 7.93 -1.06 5.36
C ASP A 42 8.83 -2.09 6.09
N GLY A 43 10.16 -1.95 5.95
CA GLY A 43 11.13 -2.83 6.56
C GLY A 43 11.14 -4.22 5.92
N PRO A 44 12.16 -5.05 6.23
CA PRO A 44 12.10 -6.45 5.86
C PRO A 44 10.86 -7.09 6.51
N PRO A 45 10.23 -8.08 5.85
CA PRO A 45 9.19 -8.87 6.49
C PRO A 45 9.71 -9.35 7.84
N ALA A 46 8.99 -9.04 8.91
CA ALA A 46 9.33 -9.57 10.22
C ALA A 46 9.39 -11.11 10.10
N PRO A 47 10.35 -11.78 10.76
CA PRO A 47 10.34 -13.24 10.80
C PRO A 47 8.96 -13.71 11.25
N PRO A 48 8.46 -14.84 10.73
CA PRO A 48 7.15 -15.35 11.10
C PRO A 48 7.15 -15.62 12.60
N HIS A 49 6.56 -14.69 13.36
CA HIS A 49 6.19 -14.93 14.74
C HIS A 49 4.97 -15.84 14.70
N GLU A 50 4.94 -16.82 15.60
CA GLU A 50 3.73 -17.61 15.82
C GLU A 50 2.58 -16.62 16.14
N PRO A 51 1.54 -16.54 15.29
CA PRO A 51 0.47 -15.58 15.51
C PRO A 51 -0.20 -15.85 16.84
N VAL A 52 -0.25 -14.84 17.71
CA VAL A 52 -1.07 -14.93 18.92
C VAL A 52 -2.53 -14.91 18.49
N GLU A 53 -3.23 -16.02 18.71
CA GLU A 53 -4.63 -16.12 18.34
C GLU A 53 -5.47 -15.10 19.13
N ARG A 54 -6.29 -14.35 18.40
CA ARG A 54 -7.26 -13.42 18.97
C ARG A 54 -8.64 -14.08 18.96
N PRO A 55 -9.17 -14.53 20.11
CA PRO A 55 -10.36 -15.38 20.14
C PRO A 55 -11.59 -14.74 19.48
N ASP A 56 -11.79 -13.44 19.70
CA ASP A 56 -12.92 -12.72 19.09
C ASP A 56 -12.80 -12.64 17.57
N THR A 57 -11.62 -12.25 17.06
CA THR A 57 -11.35 -12.21 15.62
C THR A 57 -11.49 -13.59 14.98
N ALA A 58 -10.94 -14.63 15.63
CA ALA A 58 -11.02 -16.00 15.14
C ALA A 58 -12.47 -16.51 15.09
N ARG A 59 -13.29 -16.16 16.08
CA ARG A 59 -14.73 -16.48 16.10
C ARG A 59 -15.46 -15.79 14.96
N GLU A 60 -15.26 -14.49 14.76
CA GLU A 60 -15.90 -13.74 13.66
C GLU A 60 -15.46 -14.23 12.28
N PHE A 61 -14.19 -14.60 12.12
CA PHE A 61 -13.70 -15.21 10.88
C PHE A 61 -14.36 -16.56 10.62
N THR A 62 -14.52 -17.39 11.64
CA THR A 62 -15.22 -18.68 11.52
C THR A 62 -16.69 -18.48 11.14
N ALA A 63 -17.37 -17.51 11.78
CA ALA A 63 -18.73 -17.14 11.45
C ALA A 63 -18.85 -16.61 10.01
N PHE A 64 -17.90 -15.80 9.55
CA PHE A 64 -17.84 -15.33 8.17
C PHE A 64 -17.66 -16.48 7.17
N MET A 65 -16.72 -17.39 7.45
CA MET A 65 -16.39 -18.52 6.57
C MET A 65 -17.54 -19.52 6.40
N THR A 66 -18.38 -19.66 7.42
CA THR A 66 -19.52 -20.60 7.43
C THR A 66 -20.86 -19.92 7.13
N GLY A 67 -20.88 -18.58 7.13
CA GLY A 67 -22.08 -17.77 7.01
C GLY A 67 -22.40 -17.33 5.57
N PRO A 68 -23.53 -16.63 5.38
CA PRO A 68 -23.98 -16.16 4.06
C PRO A 68 -23.25 -14.90 3.57
N ALA A 69 -22.47 -14.25 4.44
CA ALA A 69 -21.78 -13.00 4.14
C ALA A 69 -20.76 -13.17 2.98
N ARG A 70 -20.68 -12.16 2.11
CA ARG A 70 -19.76 -12.17 0.96
C ARG A 70 -18.52 -11.31 1.15
N VAL A 71 -18.60 -10.32 2.03
CA VAL A 71 -17.53 -9.35 2.28
C VAL A 71 -17.27 -9.28 3.78
N LEU A 72 -16.00 -9.22 4.15
CA LEU A 72 -15.51 -9.07 5.52
C LEU A 72 -14.65 -7.81 5.60
N GLY A 73 -14.94 -6.94 6.55
CA GLY A 73 -14.11 -5.77 6.87
C GLY A 73 -13.42 -5.96 8.22
N LEU A 74 -12.08 -5.85 8.24
CA LEU A 74 -11.30 -5.82 9.48
C LEU A 74 -10.74 -4.41 9.72
N VAL A 75 -11.12 -3.82 10.86
CA VAL A 75 -10.79 -2.42 11.22
C VAL A 75 -9.99 -2.37 12.53
N GLY A 76 -9.27 -1.26 12.71
CA GLY A 76 -8.41 -1.03 13.87
C GLY A 76 -7.32 -0.01 13.57
N ASP A 77 -6.70 0.52 14.62
CA ASP A 77 -5.62 1.51 14.52
C ASP A 77 -4.42 0.99 13.70
N PRO A 78 -3.57 1.88 13.16
CA PRO A 78 -2.30 1.46 12.57
C PRO A 78 -1.47 0.59 13.53
N GLY A 79 -0.88 -0.50 13.02
CA GLY A 79 -0.09 -1.43 13.84
C GLY A 79 -0.88 -2.47 14.64
N THR A 80 -2.22 -2.48 14.58
CA THR A 80 -3.05 -3.47 15.31
C THR A 80 -3.01 -4.90 14.76
N GLY A 81 -2.31 -5.14 13.64
CA GLY A 81 -2.15 -6.48 13.05
C GLY A 81 -3.19 -6.86 11.98
N ARG A 82 -3.92 -5.89 11.42
CA ARG A 82 -4.97 -6.16 10.40
C ARG A 82 -4.48 -7.01 9.23
N THR A 83 -3.32 -6.68 8.66
CA THR A 83 -2.72 -7.45 7.55
C THR A 83 -2.32 -8.86 7.98
N THR A 84 -1.80 -9.01 9.20
CA THR A 84 -1.42 -10.30 9.78
C THR A 84 -2.62 -11.23 9.92
N GLU A 85 -3.74 -10.73 10.44
CA GLU A 85 -4.99 -11.48 10.59
C GLU A 85 -5.60 -11.88 9.23
N LEU A 86 -5.61 -10.97 8.25
CA LEU A 86 -6.12 -11.27 6.91
C LEU A 86 -5.24 -12.28 6.17
N ALA A 87 -3.92 -12.23 6.35
CA ALA A 87 -3.00 -13.22 5.80
C ALA A 87 -3.24 -14.61 6.42
N ALA A 88 -3.45 -14.69 7.73
CA ALA A 88 -3.81 -15.93 8.42
C ALA A 88 -5.15 -16.49 7.91
N LEU A 89 -6.16 -15.64 7.71
CA LEU A 89 -7.44 -16.05 7.13
C LEU A 89 -7.28 -16.57 5.70
N ALA A 90 -6.47 -15.91 4.86
CA ALA A 90 -6.18 -16.37 3.51
C ALA A 90 -5.48 -17.74 3.50
N ALA A 91 -4.51 -17.95 4.38
CA ALA A 91 -3.83 -19.25 4.54
C ALA A 91 -4.79 -20.36 4.97
N ARG A 92 -5.78 -20.07 5.83
CA ARG A 92 -6.82 -21.03 6.23
C ARG A 92 -7.80 -21.40 5.11
N ARG A 93 -7.89 -20.59 4.04
CA ARG A 93 -8.76 -20.83 2.88
C ARG A 93 -8.12 -21.61 1.76
N ALA A 94 -6.78 -21.59 1.68
CA ALA A 94 -6.01 -22.30 0.67
C ALA A 94 -6.08 -23.81 0.88
#